data_AF-A0A2E7TV73-F1
#
_entry.id   AF-A0A2E7TV73-F1
#
_cell.length_a   1.000
_cell.length_b   1.000
_cell.length_c   1.000
_cell.angle_alpha   90.00
_cell.angle_beta   90.00
_cell.angle_gamma   90.00
#
_symmetry.space_group_name_H-M   'P 1'
#
loop_
_entity.id
_entity.type
_entity.pdbx_description
1 polymer ?
#
loop_
_entity_poly.entity_id
_entity_poly.type
_entity_poly.pdbx_seq_one_letter_code
_entity_poly.pdbx_strand_id
1 'polypeptide(L)'
;MRGYSEGGPTAKLESQIITYKRMNRIFTLLLLSLAFGLNAQERYLDEIFEAVQVTEDVEYASNITVITALQGLPPMQMPQMMDIYEPVGDTLTSRPLVLIFHTGNFLPQYANGSALGTRKDSSIVELANRFARMGYVTASVDYRLGWNPLAGTQVERTYQLINAAYRGVQDARTAVRYFRMNAAEMDNEYGIDPDKIAMFGDGSGGYVTLASATLQDYNDIILTNTGDPIESFWYDPGDGSYVPMVIEAINGDPEGKQDGFAPDGTQLCIGHYPEYNSEFNFQMNTGGAMGSAEWLDSGDVPMVSFHCPHDPFAPYTTGIVVVPTTNEPVIEATGAYDFHAIINAQEAPNNNDIFQSLDLADDISVAANAINDGMDGLYPVLNNYVDGAPSEPFDSSPWQWWNVAITQAVDTANSTNIAATQLSL
;
A
#
# COMPACT_ATOMS: atom_id res chain seq x y z
N MET A 1 -71.64 37.34 52.28
CA MET A 1 -71.63 35.92 51.86
C MET A 1 -70.18 35.45 51.85
N ARG A 2 -69.90 34.38 52.60
CA ARG A 2 -68.58 33.74 52.76
C ARG A 2 -68.18 32.96 51.51
N GLY A 3 -66.87 32.77 51.32
CA GLY A 3 -66.34 31.66 50.53
C GLY A 3 -64.84 31.77 50.20
N TYR A 4 -63.95 31.87 51.19
CA TYR A 4 -62.52 31.56 50.99
C TYR A 4 -62.34 30.05 51.16
N SER A 5 -61.90 29.35 50.11
CA SER A 5 -61.52 27.92 50.18
C SER A 5 -60.00 27.81 50.37
N GLU A 6 -59.59 27.43 51.57
CA GLU A 6 -58.23 27.03 51.90
C GLU A 6 -57.91 25.67 51.25
N GLY A 7 -56.91 25.63 50.37
CA GLY A 7 -56.29 24.39 49.93
C GLY A 7 -55.49 23.79 51.09
N GLY A 8 -55.99 22.70 51.68
CA GLY A 8 -55.38 22.04 52.82
C GLY A 8 -53.99 21.43 52.53
N PRO A 9 -53.16 21.21 53.58
CA PRO A 9 -51.77 20.76 53.47
C PRO A 9 -51.59 19.41 52.75
N THR A 10 -52.61 18.57 52.70
CA THR A 10 -52.63 17.28 51.99
C THR A 10 -52.60 17.43 50.46
N ALA A 11 -53.30 18.42 49.90
CA ALA A 11 -53.35 18.64 48.45
C ALA A 11 -52.00 19.13 47.88
N LYS A 12 -51.25 19.92 48.66
CA LYS A 12 -49.88 20.35 48.30
C LYS A 12 -48.88 19.19 48.36
N LEU A 13 -49.04 18.26 49.31
CA LEU A 13 -48.16 17.10 49.45
C LEU A 13 -48.37 16.12 48.29
N GLU A 14 -49.62 15.85 47.91
CA GLU A 14 -49.94 14.99 46.77
C GLU A 14 -49.45 15.56 45.44
N SER A 15 -49.57 16.88 45.23
CA SER A 15 -49.06 17.50 44.00
C SER A 15 -47.54 17.45 43.90
N GLN A 16 -46.83 17.59 45.03
CA GLN A 16 -45.37 17.48 45.08
C GLN A 16 -44.90 16.04 44.81
N ILE A 17 -45.58 15.03 45.37
CA ILE A 17 -45.24 13.60 45.15
C ILE A 17 -45.50 13.19 43.70
N ILE A 18 -46.59 13.65 43.08
CA ILE A 18 -46.89 13.39 41.66
C ILE A 18 -45.86 14.05 40.76
N THR A 19 -45.45 15.28 41.07
CA THR A 19 -44.42 16.02 40.31
C THR A 19 -43.07 15.34 40.44
N TYR A 20 -42.68 14.89 41.63
CA TYR A 20 -41.42 14.16 41.85
C TYR A 20 -41.39 12.80 41.14
N LYS A 21 -42.50 12.04 41.16
CA LYS A 21 -42.62 10.77 40.40
C LYS A 21 -42.62 10.99 38.89
N ARG A 22 -43.21 12.07 38.37
CA ARG A 22 -43.12 12.45 36.95
C ARG A 22 -41.70 12.87 36.57
N MET A 23 -41.03 13.63 37.42
CA MET A 23 -39.66 14.12 37.18
C MET A 23 -38.64 12.97 37.20
N ASN A 24 -38.77 12.00 38.11
CA ASN A 24 -37.96 10.78 38.09
C ASN A 24 -38.21 9.92 36.84
N ARG A 25 -39.48 9.78 36.39
CA ARG A 25 -39.78 9.05 35.15
C ARG A 25 -39.22 9.74 33.90
N ILE A 26 -39.24 11.07 33.86
CA ILE A 26 -38.64 11.87 32.78
C ILE A 26 -37.11 11.75 32.80
N PHE A 27 -36.47 11.81 33.97
CA PHE A 27 -35.03 11.61 34.11
C PHE A 27 -34.59 10.19 33.71
N THR A 28 -35.35 9.16 34.10
CA THR A 28 -35.07 7.77 33.70
C THR A 28 -35.25 7.56 32.19
N LEU A 29 -36.26 8.19 31.56
CA LEU A 29 -36.45 8.16 30.10
C LEU A 29 -35.34 8.93 29.35
N LEU A 30 -34.86 10.05 29.89
CA LEU A 30 -33.72 10.81 29.33
C LEU A 30 -32.39 10.05 29.42
N LEU A 31 -32.14 9.36 30.55
CA LEU A 31 -30.99 8.48 30.74
C LEU A 31 -31.05 7.24 29.83
N LEU A 32 -32.24 6.66 29.62
CA LEU A 32 -32.44 5.57 28.67
C LEU A 32 -32.28 6.05 27.22
N SER A 33 -32.76 7.24 26.85
CA SER A 33 -32.57 7.78 25.50
C SER A 33 -31.11 8.18 25.21
N LEU A 34 -30.33 8.55 26.23
CA LEU A 34 -28.87 8.76 26.09
C LEU A 34 -28.12 7.45 25.86
N ALA A 35 -28.68 6.30 26.24
CA ALA A 35 -28.07 4.99 26.07
C ALA A 35 -28.30 4.38 24.66
N PHE A 36 -29.18 4.95 23.84
CA PHE A 36 -29.52 4.43 22.50
C PHE A 36 -28.78 5.10 21.34
N GLY A 37 -27.67 5.80 21.61
CA GLY A 37 -26.89 6.50 20.58
C GLY A 37 -25.37 6.32 20.67
N LEU A 38 -24.87 5.43 21.52
CA LEU A 38 -23.44 5.07 21.52
C LEU A 38 -23.25 3.94 20.50
N ASN A 39 -22.93 4.29 19.26
CA ASN A 39 -22.16 3.36 18.44
C ASN A 39 -20.81 3.19 19.14
N ALA A 40 -20.52 1.99 19.64
CA ALA A 40 -19.21 1.70 20.15
C ALA A 40 -18.26 1.73 18.96
N GLN A 41 -17.35 2.71 18.91
CA GLN A 41 -16.32 2.72 17.89
C GLN A 41 -15.45 1.48 18.05
N GLU A 42 -15.17 0.79 16.95
CA GLU A 42 -14.37 -0.41 16.91
C GLU A 42 -12.93 -0.05 16.53
N ARG A 43 -11.99 -0.30 17.44
CA ARG A 43 -10.56 -0.11 17.17
C ARG A 43 -10.16 -0.92 15.94
N TYR A 44 -9.29 -0.35 15.11
CA TYR A 44 -8.82 -0.88 13.83
C TYR A 44 -9.84 -0.83 12.69
N LEU A 45 -11.09 -0.41 12.94
CA LEU A 45 -12.09 -0.15 11.90
C LEU A 45 -12.49 1.33 11.87
N ASP A 46 -12.70 1.93 13.04
CA ASP A 46 -13.10 3.33 13.20
C ASP A 46 -11.92 4.22 13.63
N GLU A 47 -11.94 5.49 13.21
CA GLU A 47 -11.00 6.51 13.70
C GLU A 47 -11.36 6.89 15.16
N ILE A 48 -10.62 6.34 16.12
CA ILE A 48 -10.86 6.51 17.57
C ILE A 48 -9.87 7.46 18.25
N PHE A 49 -8.79 7.85 17.57
CA PHE A 49 -7.83 8.84 18.03
C PHE A 49 -7.95 10.14 17.23
N GLU A 50 -7.88 11.27 17.92
CA GLU A 50 -7.99 12.59 17.29
C GLU A 50 -6.66 13.10 16.70
N ALA A 51 -5.53 12.64 17.24
CA ALA A 51 -4.21 13.17 16.90
C ALA A 51 -3.20 12.05 16.63
N VAL A 52 -2.29 12.34 15.71
CA VAL A 52 -1.19 11.46 15.28
C VAL A 52 0.12 12.16 15.55
N GLN A 53 1.07 11.43 16.13
CA GLN A 53 2.47 11.83 16.23
C GLN A 53 3.22 11.22 15.05
N VAL A 54 4.05 12.04 14.39
CA VAL A 54 4.90 11.60 13.29
C VAL A 54 6.37 11.71 13.70
N THR A 55 7.10 10.61 13.60
CA THR A 55 8.56 10.56 13.71
C THR A 55 9.11 10.48 12.30
N GLU A 56 9.59 11.61 11.78
CA GLU A 56 10.12 11.71 10.40
C GLU A 56 11.56 11.21 10.30
N ASP A 57 11.94 10.82 9.08
CA ASP A 57 13.33 10.54 8.68
C ASP A 57 14.01 9.45 9.54
N VAL A 58 13.26 8.41 9.90
CA VAL A 58 13.81 7.21 10.57
C VAL A 58 14.57 6.39 9.54
N GLU A 59 15.88 6.24 9.73
CA GLU A 59 16.70 5.36 8.91
C GLU A 59 16.45 3.89 9.30
N TYR A 60 15.94 3.09 8.37
CA TYR A 60 15.68 1.67 8.60
C TYR A 60 16.74 0.75 7.97
N ALA A 61 17.54 1.26 7.04
CA ALA A 61 18.63 0.55 6.37
C ALA A 61 19.54 1.53 5.62
N SER A 62 20.70 1.05 5.16
CA SER A 62 21.61 1.80 4.28
C SER A 62 22.15 0.88 3.19
N ASN A 63 21.67 1.03 1.95
CA ASN A 63 21.91 0.07 0.86
C ASN A 63 22.40 0.76 -0.42
N ILE A 64 22.91 -0.03 -1.38
CA ILE A 64 23.46 0.49 -2.64
C ILE A 64 22.33 0.93 -3.57
N THR A 65 22.32 2.21 -3.92
CA THR A 65 21.48 2.76 -4.99
C THR A 65 22.24 2.83 -6.31
N VAL A 66 21.50 2.70 -7.42
CA VAL A 66 22.02 2.87 -8.78
C VAL A 66 21.48 4.13 -9.45
N ILE A 67 20.60 4.89 -8.81
CA ILE A 67 20.02 6.12 -9.40
C ILE A 67 21.10 7.13 -9.80
N THR A 68 22.25 7.10 -9.12
CA THR A 68 23.45 7.90 -9.43
C THR A 68 23.98 7.66 -10.84
N ALA A 69 23.71 6.50 -11.44
CA ALA A 69 24.07 6.20 -12.83
C ALA A 69 23.37 7.13 -13.83
N LEU A 70 22.18 7.68 -13.51
CA LEU A 70 21.52 8.69 -14.32
C LEU A 70 22.33 10.00 -14.41
N GLN A 71 23.25 10.21 -13.48
CA GLN A 71 24.18 11.34 -13.44
C GLN A 71 25.61 10.95 -13.87
N GLY A 72 25.81 9.74 -14.38
CA GLY A 72 27.12 9.21 -14.78
C GLY A 72 28.04 8.89 -13.59
N LEU A 73 27.48 8.71 -12.40
CA LEU A 73 28.20 8.34 -11.19
C LEU A 73 28.05 6.83 -10.90
N PRO A 74 29.03 6.20 -10.24
CA PRO A 74 28.91 4.79 -9.87
C PRO A 74 27.80 4.55 -8.83
N PRO A 75 27.33 3.30 -8.67
CA PRO A 75 26.50 2.92 -7.54
C PRO A 75 27.15 3.31 -6.20
N MET A 76 26.34 3.72 -5.24
CA MET A 76 26.82 4.09 -3.91
C MET A 76 25.81 3.78 -2.83
N GLN A 77 26.28 3.62 -1.59
CA GLN A 77 25.41 3.44 -0.44
C GLN A 77 24.65 4.74 -0.14
N MET A 78 23.34 4.62 0.08
CA MET A 78 22.48 5.69 0.58
C MET A 78 21.58 5.17 1.69
N PRO A 79 21.25 6.01 2.68
CA PRO A 79 20.29 5.66 3.72
C PRO A 79 18.89 5.53 3.13
N GLN A 80 18.11 4.63 3.69
CA GLN A 80 16.72 4.38 3.34
C GLN A 80 15.87 4.80 4.53
N MET A 81 14.89 5.65 4.25
CA MET A 81 14.17 6.40 5.28
C MET A 81 12.70 5.99 5.30
N MET A 82 12.09 6.17 6.46
CA MET A 82 10.65 6.09 6.63
C MET A 82 10.14 7.14 7.61
N ASP A 83 8.86 7.47 7.50
CA ASP A 83 8.17 8.31 8.47
C ASP A 83 7.17 7.42 9.23
N ILE A 84 7.23 7.41 10.57
CA ILE A 84 6.39 6.56 11.43
C ILE A 84 5.28 7.40 12.05
N TYR A 85 4.05 6.90 11.95
CA TYR A 85 2.81 7.52 12.40
C TYR A 85 2.21 6.70 13.52
N GLU A 86 2.01 7.33 14.68
CA GLU A 86 1.46 6.68 15.87
C GLU A 86 0.30 7.50 16.47
N PRO A 87 -0.77 6.85 16.96
CA PRO A 87 -1.84 7.54 17.68
C PRO A 87 -1.34 8.17 18.98
N VAL A 88 -1.66 9.45 19.19
CA VAL A 88 -1.37 10.14 20.45
C VAL A 88 -2.31 9.67 21.55
N GLY A 89 -1.75 9.28 22.68
CA GLY A 89 -2.51 8.86 23.86
C GLY A 89 -2.99 7.40 23.81
N ASP A 90 -2.56 6.62 22.83
CA ASP A 90 -2.77 5.18 22.85
C ASP A 90 -1.96 4.53 23.98
N THR A 91 -2.60 3.61 24.70
CA THR A 91 -1.99 2.90 25.82
C THR A 91 -1.57 1.48 25.47
N LEU A 92 -1.91 1.01 24.25
CA LEU A 92 -1.45 -0.29 23.78
C LEU A 92 0.02 -0.22 23.37
N THR A 93 0.78 -1.24 23.78
CA THR A 93 2.22 -1.37 23.49
C THR A 93 2.53 -2.50 22.51
N SER A 94 1.49 -3.08 21.90
CA SER A 94 1.57 -4.15 20.92
C SER A 94 0.41 -3.96 19.95
N ARG A 95 0.70 -3.31 18.82
CA ARG A 95 -0.26 -2.83 17.82
C ARG A 95 0.11 -3.38 16.44
N PRO A 96 -0.87 -3.75 15.60
CA PRO A 96 -0.57 -4.12 14.22
C PRO A 96 0.13 -2.98 13.47
N LEU A 97 1.07 -3.35 12.62
CA LEU A 97 1.87 -2.45 11.80
C LEU A 97 1.37 -2.46 10.35
N VAL A 98 1.21 -1.27 9.75
CA VAL A 98 0.98 -1.11 8.32
C VAL A 98 2.21 -0.43 7.69
N LEU A 99 2.84 -1.08 6.72
CA LEU A 99 3.92 -0.50 5.91
C LEU A 99 3.35 0.00 4.60
N ILE A 100 3.53 1.29 4.29
CA ILE A 100 2.99 1.92 3.08
C ILE A 100 4.14 2.27 2.13
N PHE A 101 4.04 1.82 0.89
CA PHE A 101 5.03 2.03 -0.17
C PHE A 101 4.45 2.90 -1.28
N HIS A 102 5.12 4.01 -1.55
CA HIS A 102 4.66 5.04 -2.48
C HIS A 102 4.83 4.64 -3.95
N THR A 103 4.13 5.37 -4.84
CA THR A 103 4.28 5.26 -6.30
C THR A 103 5.60 5.90 -6.77
N GLY A 104 5.75 6.11 -8.08
CA GLY A 104 6.84 6.90 -8.64
C GLY A 104 7.67 6.18 -9.69
N ASN A 105 7.24 4.99 -10.12
CA ASN A 105 7.87 4.27 -11.24
C ASN A 105 9.38 4.07 -11.02
N PHE A 106 9.76 3.82 -9.77
CA PHE A 106 11.14 3.61 -9.33
C PHE A 106 12.11 4.73 -9.74
N LEU A 107 11.61 5.96 -9.90
CA LEU A 107 12.36 7.15 -10.27
C LEU A 107 12.04 8.29 -9.28
N PRO A 108 12.99 9.21 -9.03
CA PRO A 108 12.73 10.38 -8.20
C PRO A 108 11.53 11.17 -8.70
N GLN A 109 10.78 11.77 -7.77
CA GLN A 109 9.68 12.69 -8.08
C GLN A 109 10.10 13.70 -9.15
N TYR A 110 9.18 13.99 -10.07
CA TYR A 110 9.36 14.79 -11.29
C TYR A 110 10.23 14.15 -12.37
N ALA A 111 11.33 13.47 -12.02
CA ALA A 111 12.10 12.68 -12.99
C ALA A 111 11.28 11.48 -13.52
N ASN A 112 10.35 11.00 -12.71
CA ASN A 112 9.35 10.00 -13.06
C ASN A 112 8.17 10.52 -13.89
N GLY A 113 8.18 11.80 -14.28
CA GLY A 113 7.08 12.42 -15.04
C GLY A 113 5.82 12.69 -14.22
N SER A 114 5.89 12.64 -12.89
CA SER A 114 4.77 12.81 -11.96
C SER A 114 5.09 13.83 -10.86
N ALA A 115 4.05 14.49 -10.33
CA ALA A 115 4.14 15.30 -9.13
C ALA A 115 4.22 14.48 -7.83
N LEU A 116 4.23 13.15 -7.94
CA LEU A 116 4.22 12.18 -6.85
C LEU A 116 5.42 11.25 -7.02
N GLY A 117 5.75 10.47 -6.01
CA GLY A 117 6.83 9.50 -6.01
C GLY A 117 7.64 9.50 -4.74
N THR A 118 7.03 9.82 -3.60
CA THR A 118 7.73 9.96 -2.31
C THR A 118 6.90 9.43 -1.16
N ARG A 119 7.53 9.02 -0.05
CA ARG A 119 6.81 8.70 1.21
C ARG A 119 5.96 9.84 1.78
N LYS A 120 6.13 11.07 1.26
CA LYS A 120 5.42 12.29 1.67
C LYS A 120 4.30 12.68 0.69
N ASP A 121 3.99 11.83 -0.28
CA ASP A 121 2.86 12.03 -1.19
C ASP A 121 1.55 12.14 -0.42
N SER A 122 0.62 12.97 -0.89
CA SER A 122 -0.52 13.36 -0.06
C SER A 122 -1.47 12.20 0.26
N SER A 123 -1.70 11.28 -0.68
CA SER A 123 -2.47 10.05 -0.46
C SER A 123 -1.81 9.14 0.57
N ILE A 124 -0.48 9.01 0.51
CA ILE A 124 0.31 8.18 1.42
C ILE A 124 0.26 8.74 2.85
N VAL A 125 0.44 10.05 3.01
CA VAL A 125 0.35 10.73 4.31
C VAL A 125 -1.06 10.61 4.88
N GLU A 126 -2.11 10.76 4.07
CA GLU A 126 -3.48 10.61 4.55
C GLU A 126 -3.79 9.17 4.99
N LEU A 127 -3.41 8.16 4.19
CA LEU A 127 -3.58 6.75 4.56
C LEU A 127 -2.85 6.45 5.87
N ALA A 128 -1.60 6.90 6.01
CA ALA A 128 -0.81 6.70 7.22
C ALA A 128 -1.48 7.34 8.45
N ASN A 129 -2.00 8.55 8.31
CA ASN A 129 -2.73 9.22 9.37
C ASN A 129 -4.04 8.50 9.72
N ARG A 130 -4.82 8.03 8.74
CA ARG A 130 -6.09 7.33 9.00
C ARG A 130 -5.87 6.00 9.71
N PHE A 131 -4.92 5.18 9.27
CA PHE A 131 -4.56 3.95 9.97
C PHE A 131 -4.05 4.25 11.39
N ALA A 132 -3.19 5.26 11.57
CA ALA A 132 -2.78 5.67 12.91
C ALA A 132 -3.98 6.09 13.79
N ARG A 133 -4.93 6.86 13.26
CA ARG A 133 -6.16 7.25 13.99
C ARG A 133 -7.09 6.08 14.30
N MET A 134 -7.01 4.98 13.55
CA MET A 134 -7.70 3.72 13.85
C MET A 134 -6.99 2.87 14.93
N GLY A 135 -5.75 3.24 15.29
CA GLY A 135 -4.98 2.59 16.35
C GLY A 135 -3.81 1.72 15.87
N TYR A 136 -3.52 1.71 14.56
CA TYR A 136 -2.35 1.05 13.99
C TYR A 136 -1.08 1.86 14.26
N VAL A 137 0.07 1.20 14.21
CA VAL A 137 1.34 1.89 13.88
C VAL A 137 1.48 1.85 12.38
N THR A 138 1.82 2.97 11.75
CA THR A 138 1.97 3.02 10.30
C THR A 138 3.33 3.59 9.93
N ALA A 139 4.01 2.99 8.96
CA ALA A 139 5.27 3.52 8.44
C ALA A 139 5.14 3.78 6.95
N SER A 140 5.43 5.00 6.53
CA SER A 140 5.54 5.37 5.11
C SER A 140 7.00 5.22 4.69
N VAL A 141 7.30 4.27 3.80
CA VAL A 141 8.65 3.74 3.57
C VAL A 141 9.17 4.14 2.19
N ASP A 142 10.35 4.78 2.13
CA ASP A 142 11.11 4.92 0.89
C ASP A 142 11.80 3.59 0.55
N TYR A 143 11.97 3.32 -0.74
CA TYR A 143 12.74 2.18 -1.24
C TYR A 143 13.71 2.64 -2.34
N ARG A 144 14.70 1.81 -2.67
CA ARG A 144 15.72 2.14 -3.68
C ARG A 144 15.08 2.36 -5.04
N LEU A 145 15.32 3.55 -5.57
CA LEU A 145 14.96 3.96 -6.92
C LEU A 145 16.14 3.71 -7.88
N GLY A 146 15.88 3.67 -9.19
CA GLY A 146 16.93 3.79 -10.21
C GLY A 146 16.81 2.83 -11.38
N TRP A 147 16.42 3.36 -12.53
CA TRP A 147 16.54 2.70 -13.82
C TRP A 147 16.54 3.77 -14.92
N ASN A 148 16.94 3.44 -16.15
CA ASN A 148 16.98 4.37 -17.27
C ASN A 148 15.81 4.13 -18.24
N PRO A 149 14.72 4.93 -18.19
CA PRO A 149 13.63 4.83 -19.15
C PRO A 149 14.03 5.21 -20.58
N LEU A 150 15.18 5.86 -20.77
CA LEU A 150 15.70 6.29 -22.07
C LEU A 150 16.76 5.34 -22.63
N ALA A 151 16.94 4.14 -22.05
CA ALA A 151 17.88 3.16 -22.60
C ALA A 151 17.50 2.79 -24.05
N GLY A 152 18.51 2.52 -24.88
CA GLY A 152 18.37 2.47 -26.34
C GLY A 152 17.53 1.29 -26.84
N THR A 153 17.39 0.23 -26.03
CA THR A 153 16.62 -0.97 -26.38
C THR A 153 15.55 -1.28 -25.33
N GLN A 154 14.47 -1.95 -25.74
CA GLN A 154 13.42 -2.41 -24.84
C GLN A 154 13.96 -3.41 -23.80
N VAL A 155 14.89 -4.28 -24.21
CA VAL A 155 15.52 -5.28 -23.31
C VAL A 155 16.29 -4.58 -22.19
N GLU A 156 17.08 -3.55 -22.49
CA GLU A 156 17.81 -2.78 -21.46
C GLU A 156 16.86 -2.07 -20.49
N ARG A 157 15.76 -1.49 -20.99
CA ARG A 157 14.74 -0.85 -20.14
C ARG A 157 14.06 -1.87 -19.23
N THR A 158 13.69 -3.03 -19.77
CA THR A 158 13.06 -4.14 -19.05
C THR A 158 13.96 -4.67 -17.95
N TYR A 159 15.21 -4.99 -18.29
CA TYR A 159 16.21 -5.44 -17.32
C TYR A 159 16.34 -4.45 -16.16
N GLN A 160 16.50 -3.16 -16.46
CA GLN A 160 16.69 -2.15 -15.41
C GLN A 160 15.42 -1.91 -14.57
N LEU A 161 14.23 -1.96 -15.17
CA LEU A 161 12.97 -1.81 -14.44
C LEU A 161 12.70 -3.00 -13.50
N ILE A 162 12.90 -4.23 -13.98
CA ILE A 162 12.79 -5.44 -13.14
C ILE A 162 13.76 -5.34 -11.95
N ASN A 163 15.01 -4.95 -12.20
CA ASN A 163 16.00 -4.79 -11.13
C ASN A 163 15.62 -3.67 -10.15
N ALA A 164 14.90 -2.64 -10.59
CA ALA A 164 14.39 -1.61 -9.70
C ALA A 164 13.25 -2.12 -8.81
N ALA A 165 12.31 -2.88 -9.37
CA ALA A 165 11.26 -3.55 -8.60
C ALA A 165 11.84 -4.56 -7.60
N TYR A 166 12.83 -5.37 -8.03
CA TYR A 166 13.51 -6.35 -7.18
C TYR A 166 14.17 -5.72 -5.95
N ARG A 167 14.87 -4.59 -6.13
CA ARG A 167 15.43 -3.84 -4.99
C ARG A 167 14.32 -3.34 -4.07
N GLY A 168 13.20 -2.86 -4.62
CA GLY A 168 12.02 -2.49 -3.84
C GLY A 168 11.50 -3.64 -2.97
N VAL A 169 11.45 -4.87 -3.49
CA VAL A 169 11.06 -6.07 -2.72
C VAL A 169 12.01 -6.31 -1.55
N GLN A 170 13.33 -6.30 -1.81
CA GLN A 170 14.34 -6.44 -0.76
C GLN A 170 14.19 -5.36 0.32
N ASP A 171 13.88 -4.14 -0.09
CA ASP A 171 13.76 -2.98 0.79
C ASP A 171 12.49 -3.05 1.66
N ALA A 172 11.36 -3.48 1.08
CA ALA A 172 10.12 -3.72 1.80
C ALA A 172 10.29 -4.83 2.85
N ARG A 173 10.94 -5.93 2.47
CA ARG A 173 11.27 -7.03 3.39
C ARG A 173 12.27 -6.61 4.47
N THR A 174 13.22 -5.73 4.13
CA THR A 174 14.15 -5.14 5.09
C THR A 174 13.42 -4.28 6.12
N ALA A 175 12.42 -3.49 5.72
CA ALA A 175 11.61 -2.71 6.64
C ALA A 175 10.85 -3.59 7.64
N VAL A 176 10.27 -4.72 7.21
CA VAL A 176 9.68 -5.72 8.11
C VAL A 176 10.69 -6.20 9.15
N ARG A 177 11.89 -6.59 8.69
CA ARG A 177 12.94 -7.07 9.58
C ARG A 177 13.45 -6.00 10.53
N TYR A 178 13.51 -4.73 10.10
CA TYR A 178 13.85 -3.61 10.96
C TYR A 178 12.88 -3.51 12.15
N PHE A 179 11.57 -3.56 11.92
CA PHE A 179 10.59 -3.49 12.99
C PHE A 179 10.66 -4.71 13.93
N ARG A 180 10.91 -5.91 13.39
CA ARG A 180 11.12 -7.10 14.23
C ARG A 180 12.38 -7.01 15.08
N MET A 181 13.48 -6.53 14.50
CA MET A 181 14.73 -6.26 15.22
C MET A 181 14.52 -5.21 16.31
N ASN A 182 13.85 -4.10 15.99
CA ASN A 182 13.52 -3.06 16.97
C ASN A 182 12.66 -3.62 18.12
N ALA A 183 11.65 -4.43 17.81
CA ALA A 183 10.81 -5.09 18.82
C ALA A 183 11.60 -6.05 19.73
N ALA A 184 12.59 -6.76 19.19
CA ALA A 184 13.38 -7.74 19.93
C ALA A 184 14.59 -7.15 20.69
N GLU A 185 15.22 -6.10 20.16
CA GLU A 185 16.51 -5.60 20.64
C GLU A 185 16.49 -4.15 21.12
N MET A 186 15.44 -3.38 20.80
CA MET A 186 15.34 -1.95 21.10
C MET A 186 14.12 -1.60 21.94
N ASP A 187 13.75 -2.51 22.86
CA ASP A 187 12.62 -2.36 23.77
C ASP A 187 11.26 -2.10 23.08
N ASN A 188 11.13 -2.47 21.80
CA ASN A 188 9.95 -2.21 20.98
C ASN A 188 9.56 -0.73 20.99
N GLU A 189 10.48 0.11 20.53
CA GLU A 189 10.39 1.58 20.51
C GLU A 189 9.05 2.08 19.98
N TYR A 190 8.51 1.41 18.97
CA TYR A 190 7.27 1.77 18.28
C TYR A 190 6.04 1.00 18.77
N GLY A 191 6.17 0.16 19.81
CA GLY A 191 5.05 -0.59 20.39
C GLY A 191 4.24 -1.42 19.38
N ILE A 192 4.93 -2.08 18.44
CA ILE A 192 4.32 -2.92 17.40
C ILE A 192 4.13 -4.36 17.88
N ASP A 193 3.21 -5.09 17.26
CA ASP A 193 3.08 -6.53 17.33
C ASP A 193 3.87 -7.15 16.16
N PRO A 194 5.03 -7.80 16.39
CA PRO A 194 5.91 -8.27 15.31
C PRO A 194 5.32 -9.43 14.49
N ASP A 195 4.19 -9.97 14.94
CA ASP A 195 3.44 -11.05 14.27
C ASP A 195 2.22 -10.52 13.49
N LYS A 196 2.00 -9.20 13.47
CA LYS A 196 0.88 -8.54 12.77
C LYS A 196 1.37 -7.36 11.93
N ILE A 197 1.80 -7.68 10.72
CA ILE A 197 2.35 -6.72 9.77
C ILE A 197 1.57 -6.81 8.47
N ALA A 198 1.11 -5.68 7.95
CA ALA A 198 0.47 -5.56 6.65
C ALA A 198 1.31 -4.65 5.75
N MET A 199 1.23 -4.87 4.44
CA MET A 199 1.82 -4.01 3.44
C MET A 199 0.74 -3.38 2.54
N PHE A 200 0.90 -2.09 2.28
CA PHE A 200 0.09 -1.32 1.35
C PHE A 200 0.99 -0.74 0.26
N GLY A 201 0.65 -0.93 -1.01
CA GLY A 201 1.39 -0.36 -2.13
C GLY A 201 0.55 0.58 -2.99
N ASP A 202 1.07 1.76 -3.33
CA ASP A 202 0.46 2.66 -4.32
C ASP A 202 1.26 2.67 -5.62
N GLY A 203 0.62 2.44 -6.77
CA GLY A 203 1.27 2.41 -8.09
C GLY A 203 2.49 1.48 -8.12
N SER A 204 3.71 2.01 -8.27
CA SER A 204 4.94 1.18 -8.22
C SER A 204 5.14 0.45 -6.87
N GLY A 205 4.64 1.01 -5.77
CA GLY A 205 4.58 0.30 -4.48
C GLY A 205 3.65 -0.91 -4.52
N GLY A 206 2.62 -0.91 -5.38
CA GLY A 206 1.75 -2.07 -5.64
C GLY A 206 2.54 -3.27 -6.19
N TYR A 207 3.41 -3.04 -7.17
CA TYR A 207 4.32 -4.08 -7.70
C TYR A 207 5.24 -4.63 -6.62
N VAL A 208 5.80 -3.74 -5.77
CA VAL A 208 6.69 -4.12 -4.67
C VAL A 208 5.97 -5.02 -3.67
N THR A 209 4.80 -4.60 -3.19
CA THR A 209 4.08 -5.33 -2.14
C THR A 209 3.47 -6.64 -2.65
N LEU A 210 2.98 -6.68 -3.90
CA LEU A 210 2.53 -7.92 -4.55
C LEU A 210 3.71 -8.89 -4.69
N ALA A 211 4.84 -8.45 -5.23
CA ALA A 211 6.01 -9.31 -5.36
C ALA A 211 6.58 -9.75 -4.00
N SER A 212 6.53 -8.88 -2.97
CA SER A 212 6.88 -9.28 -1.60
C SER A 212 5.95 -10.34 -1.05
N ALA A 213 4.67 -10.36 -1.44
CA ALA A 213 3.68 -11.34 -0.98
C ALA A 213 3.85 -12.72 -1.62
N THR A 214 4.38 -12.77 -2.84
CA THR A 214 4.35 -13.97 -3.68
C THR A 214 5.72 -14.60 -3.96
N LEU A 215 6.83 -13.85 -3.87
CA LEU A 215 8.17 -14.40 -4.17
C LEU A 215 8.78 -15.11 -2.95
N GLN A 216 8.58 -16.41 -2.78
CA GLN A 216 9.10 -17.16 -1.63
C GLN A 216 10.60 -17.44 -1.75
N ASP A 217 11.08 -17.78 -2.95
CA ASP A 217 12.50 -17.92 -3.24
C ASP A 217 12.92 -17.35 -4.60
N TYR A 218 14.23 -17.38 -4.89
CA TYR A 218 14.78 -16.81 -6.12
C TYR A 218 14.23 -17.49 -7.38
N ASN A 219 13.92 -18.80 -7.33
CA ASN A 219 13.44 -19.51 -8.50
C ASN A 219 12.05 -19.05 -8.92
N ASP A 220 11.19 -18.62 -8.01
CA ASP A 220 9.85 -18.10 -8.33
C ASP A 220 9.93 -16.92 -9.29
N ILE A 221 11.02 -16.14 -9.23
CA ILE A 221 11.24 -14.99 -10.12
C ILE A 221 11.36 -15.44 -11.58
N ILE A 222 12.01 -16.58 -11.83
CA ILE A 222 12.52 -16.95 -13.15
C ILE A 222 11.95 -18.27 -13.67
N LEU A 223 11.32 -19.09 -12.83
CA LEU A 223 10.75 -20.38 -13.17
C LEU A 223 9.27 -20.43 -12.78
N THR A 224 8.48 -21.07 -13.64
CA THR A 224 7.11 -21.51 -13.35
C THR A 224 7.11 -22.59 -12.26
N ASN A 225 5.93 -22.90 -11.74
CA ASN A 225 5.76 -23.97 -10.75
C ASN A 225 6.10 -25.38 -11.30
N THR A 226 6.23 -25.54 -12.62
CA THR A 226 6.72 -26.78 -13.28
C THR A 226 8.23 -26.80 -13.53
N GLY A 227 8.93 -25.69 -13.23
CA GLY A 227 10.36 -25.54 -13.44
C GLY A 227 10.75 -25.04 -14.84
N ASP A 228 9.78 -24.65 -15.66
CA ASP A 228 10.01 -24.05 -16.97
C ASP A 228 10.31 -22.53 -16.84
N PRO A 229 11.15 -21.91 -17.69
CA PRO A 229 11.43 -20.48 -17.61
C PRO A 229 10.20 -19.59 -17.78
N ILE A 230 10.05 -18.57 -16.92
CA ILE A 230 9.09 -17.48 -17.14
C ILE A 230 9.70 -16.50 -18.15
N GLU A 231 9.30 -16.58 -19.42
CA GLU A 231 9.97 -15.91 -20.55
C GLU A 231 10.28 -14.41 -20.31
N SER A 232 9.35 -13.66 -19.71
CA SER A 232 9.51 -12.22 -19.41
C SER A 232 10.65 -11.90 -18.43
N PHE A 233 11.11 -12.88 -17.65
CA PHE A 233 12.19 -12.75 -16.67
C PHE A 233 13.53 -13.31 -17.16
N TRP A 234 13.65 -13.55 -18.46
CA TRP A 234 14.90 -13.90 -19.12
C TRP A 234 15.12 -13.05 -20.37
N TYR A 235 16.38 -12.83 -20.75
CA TYR A 235 16.71 -12.18 -22.02
C TYR A 235 17.75 -12.96 -22.82
N ASP A 236 17.63 -12.88 -24.15
CA ASP A 236 18.59 -13.37 -25.12
C ASP A 236 19.51 -12.20 -25.54
N PRO A 237 20.82 -12.21 -25.22
CA PRO A 237 21.76 -11.18 -25.65
C PRO A 237 22.15 -11.28 -27.14
N GLY A 238 21.60 -12.24 -27.89
CA GLY A 238 21.84 -12.44 -29.32
C GLY A 238 23.00 -13.38 -29.64
N ASP A 239 23.53 -14.10 -28.65
CA ASP A 239 24.59 -15.10 -28.81
C ASP A 239 24.09 -16.55 -28.60
N GLY A 240 22.78 -16.73 -28.42
CA GLY A 240 22.13 -18.02 -28.17
C GLY A 240 22.16 -18.45 -26.70
N SER A 241 22.68 -17.61 -25.80
CA SER A 241 22.47 -17.77 -24.36
C SER A 241 21.12 -17.20 -23.92
N TYR A 242 20.67 -17.60 -22.74
CA TYR A 242 19.49 -17.05 -22.07
C TYR A 242 19.93 -16.68 -20.66
N VAL A 243 19.76 -15.41 -20.31
CA VAL A 243 20.27 -14.85 -19.05
C VAL A 243 19.08 -14.39 -18.20
N PRO A 244 18.99 -14.80 -16.92
CA PRO A 244 18.00 -14.27 -15.99
C PRO A 244 18.07 -12.74 -15.88
N MET A 245 16.91 -12.09 -15.78
CA MET A 245 16.83 -10.64 -15.56
C MET A 245 17.33 -10.23 -14.18
N VAL A 246 17.28 -11.14 -13.21
CA VAL A 246 17.83 -11.00 -11.85
C VAL A 246 18.76 -12.18 -11.61
N ILE A 247 19.92 -11.95 -11.01
CA ILE A 247 20.88 -12.99 -10.65
C ILE A 247 21.23 -12.82 -9.17
N GLU A 248 20.83 -13.77 -8.32
CA GLU A 248 20.99 -13.68 -6.85
C GLU A 248 22.40 -13.27 -6.40
N ALA A 249 23.45 -13.89 -6.95
CA ALA A 249 24.84 -13.56 -6.58
C ALA A 249 25.24 -12.11 -6.90
N ILE A 250 24.58 -11.48 -7.89
CA ILE A 250 24.83 -10.10 -8.31
C ILE A 250 23.91 -9.14 -7.56
N ASN A 251 22.64 -9.51 -7.43
CA ASN A 251 21.57 -8.64 -6.96
C ASN A 251 21.27 -8.77 -5.47
N GLY A 252 21.85 -9.77 -4.78
CA GLY A 252 21.41 -10.20 -3.46
C GLY A 252 20.21 -11.14 -3.54
N ASP A 253 19.90 -11.82 -2.44
CA ASP A 253 18.73 -12.70 -2.33
C ASP A 253 17.42 -11.90 -2.25
N PRO A 254 16.25 -12.49 -2.57
CA PRO A 254 14.98 -11.77 -2.59
C PRO A 254 14.60 -11.22 -1.21
N GLU A 255 15.05 -11.88 -0.15
CA GLU A 255 14.89 -11.37 1.21
C GLU A 255 15.70 -10.08 1.42
N GLY A 256 16.85 -9.90 0.77
CA GLY A 256 17.78 -8.81 1.07
C GLY A 256 18.59 -9.04 2.35
N LYS A 257 18.92 -10.31 2.65
CA LYS A 257 19.74 -10.72 3.80
C LYS A 257 21.21 -10.88 3.43
N GLN A 258 21.52 -11.05 2.16
CA GLN A 258 22.85 -11.31 1.64
C GLN A 258 23.32 -10.15 0.75
N ASP A 259 24.64 -9.95 0.77
CA ASP A 259 25.30 -9.01 -0.13
C ASP A 259 25.26 -9.52 -1.58
N GLY A 260 25.17 -8.59 -2.52
CA GLY A 260 25.24 -8.87 -3.96
C GLY A 260 26.40 -8.13 -4.60
N PHE A 261 27.15 -8.80 -5.48
CA PHE A 261 28.33 -8.23 -6.15
C PHE A 261 28.30 -8.49 -7.66
N ALA A 262 28.48 -7.43 -8.44
CA ALA A 262 28.76 -7.56 -9.87
C ALA A 262 30.09 -8.29 -10.12
N PRO A 263 30.29 -8.89 -11.30
CA PRO A 263 31.53 -9.63 -11.63
C PRO A 263 32.82 -8.80 -11.52
N ASP A 264 32.72 -7.47 -11.61
CA ASP A 264 33.85 -6.55 -11.44
C ASP A 264 34.15 -6.19 -9.96
N GLY A 265 33.39 -6.75 -9.03
CA GLY A 265 33.50 -6.51 -7.58
C GLY A 265 32.67 -5.33 -7.07
N THR A 266 31.90 -4.65 -7.93
CA THR A 266 30.99 -3.59 -7.50
C THR A 266 29.88 -4.18 -6.63
N GLN A 267 29.77 -3.72 -5.39
CA GLN A 267 28.65 -4.11 -4.52
C GLN A 267 27.36 -3.47 -5.02
N LEU A 268 26.29 -4.25 -5.11
CA LEU A 268 24.96 -3.82 -5.58
C LEU A 268 23.84 -4.07 -4.56
N CYS A 269 24.10 -4.90 -3.55
CA CYS A 269 23.21 -5.10 -2.42
C CYS A 269 24.04 -5.27 -1.14
N ILE A 270 23.53 -4.70 -0.05
CA ILE A 270 24.00 -4.91 1.32
C ILE A 270 22.89 -5.67 2.06
N GLY A 271 23.23 -6.81 2.63
CA GLY A 271 22.33 -7.61 3.44
C GLY A 271 21.99 -6.95 4.78
N HIS A 272 20.73 -6.97 5.18
CA HIS A 272 20.26 -6.34 6.42
C HIS A 272 19.44 -7.31 7.29
N TYR A 273 19.73 -7.29 8.61
CA TYR A 273 19.00 -8.01 9.66
C TYR A 273 18.79 -9.52 9.36
N PRO A 274 19.83 -10.28 9.00
CA PRO A 274 19.67 -11.65 8.46
C PRO A 274 18.98 -12.63 9.42
N GLU A 275 19.08 -12.38 10.72
CA GLU A 275 18.50 -13.22 11.79
C GLU A 275 16.97 -13.08 11.91
N TYR A 276 16.36 -12.06 11.31
CA TYR A 276 14.92 -11.81 11.36
C TYR A 276 14.24 -12.28 10.07
N ASN A 277 13.02 -12.83 10.16
CA ASN A 277 12.23 -13.16 8.97
C ASN A 277 11.47 -11.93 8.45
N SER A 278 11.07 -11.94 7.18
CA SER A 278 10.33 -10.84 6.55
C SER A 278 8.85 -11.16 6.26
N GLU A 279 8.32 -12.22 6.87
CA GLU A 279 6.92 -12.64 6.72
C GLU A 279 5.98 -11.51 7.15
N PHE A 280 4.84 -11.37 6.46
CA PHE A 280 3.78 -10.45 6.82
C PHE A 280 2.44 -11.14 6.60
N ASN A 281 1.33 -10.49 6.95
CA ASN A 281 0.05 -11.17 7.14
C ASN A 281 -1.02 -10.72 6.14
N PHE A 282 -0.82 -9.60 5.44
CA PHE A 282 -1.81 -9.03 4.55
C PHE A 282 -1.16 -8.10 3.52
N GLN A 283 -1.57 -8.23 2.26
CA GLN A 283 -1.16 -7.36 1.15
C GLN A 283 -2.35 -6.54 0.66
N MET A 284 -2.12 -5.25 0.45
CA MET A 284 -3.08 -4.33 -0.17
C MET A 284 -2.39 -3.46 -1.21
N ASN A 285 -3.08 -3.12 -2.30
CA ASN A 285 -2.57 -2.13 -3.25
C ASN A 285 -3.65 -1.25 -3.87
N THR A 286 -3.24 -0.03 -4.25
CA THR A 286 -3.96 0.87 -5.16
C THR A 286 -3.18 1.02 -6.46
N GLY A 287 -3.67 0.40 -7.53
CA GLY A 287 -2.95 0.24 -8.80
C GLY A 287 -1.76 -0.71 -8.70
N GLY A 288 -1.04 -0.86 -9.81
CA GLY A 288 0.07 -1.81 -9.94
C GLY A 288 -0.35 -3.20 -10.39
N ALA A 289 0.65 -4.06 -10.66
CA ALA A 289 0.43 -5.41 -11.19
C ALA A 289 1.47 -6.39 -10.63
N MET A 290 1.15 -7.68 -10.69
CA MET A 290 2.05 -8.77 -10.35
C MET A 290 2.95 -9.07 -11.54
N GLY A 291 4.24 -9.34 -11.33
CA GLY A 291 5.19 -9.57 -12.43
C GLY A 291 4.84 -10.78 -13.30
N SER A 292 4.30 -11.83 -12.70
CA SER A 292 3.78 -13.02 -13.38
C SER A 292 2.74 -13.71 -12.52
N ALA A 293 1.68 -14.24 -13.13
CA ALA A 293 0.71 -15.09 -12.45
C ALA A 293 1.34 -16.36 -11.83
N GLU A 294 2.47 -16.80 -12.38
CA GLU A 294 3.22 -17.97 -11.89
C GLU A 294 3.82 -17.75 -10.49
N TRP A 295 3.92 -16.49 -10.05
CA TRP A 295 4.40 -16.18 -8.70
C TRP A 295 3.35 -16.47 -7.63
N LEU A 296 2.08 -16.52 -8.01
CA LEU A 296 0.99 -16.73 -7.06
C LEU A 296 0.89 -18.20 -6.66
N ASP A 297 1.12 -18.47 -5.39
CA ASP A 297 1.02 -19.81 -4.81
C ASP A 297 -0.11 -19.91 -3.78
N SER A 298 -0.62 -21.13 -3.61
CA SER A 298 -1.55 -21.44 -2.54
C SER A 298 -0.85 -21.25 -1.19
N GLY A 299 -1.42 -20.42 -0.34
CA GLY A 299 -0.87 -20.11 0.99
C GLY A 299 -0.10 -18.79 1.06
N ASP A 300 0.04 -18.06 -0.05
CA ASP A 300 0.43 -16.65 0.03
C ASP A 300 -0.58 -15.86 0.86
N VAL A 301 -0.13 -14.71 1.37
CA VAL A 301 -0.96 -13.86 2.24
C VAL A 301 -2.24 -13.41 1.55
N PRO A 302 -3.33 -13.16 2.28
CA PRO A 302 -4.52 -12.55 1.72
C PRO A 302 -4.20 -11.21 1.03
N MET A 303 -4.85 -10.97 -0.12
CA MET A 303 -4.57 -9.84 -1.00
C MET A 303 -5.84 -9.04 -1.26
N VAL A 304 -5.72 -7.71 -1.27
CA VAL A 304 -6.79 -6.79 -1.68
C VAL A 304 -6.25 -5.76 -2.66
N SER A 305 -6.95 -5.55 -3.77
CA SER A 305 -6.53 -4.60 -4.79
C SER A 305 -7.63 -3.63 -5.17
N PHE A 306 -7.31 -2.34 -5.08
CA PHE A 306 -8.09 -1.26 -5.66
C PHE A 306 -7.43 -0.89 -7.00
N HIS A 307 -8.14 -0.98 -8.12
CA HIS A 307 -7.51 -0.77 -9.43
C HIS A 307 -8.50 -0.15 -10.40
N CYS A 308 -8.07 0.90 -11.11
CA CYS A 308 -8.81 1.46 -12.23
C CYS A 308 -8.80 0.52 -13.44
N PRO A 309 -9.96 0.07 -13.94
CA PRO A 309 -10.00 -0.77 -15.15
C PRO A 309 -9.46 -0.10 -16.41
N HIS A 310 -9.36 1.23 -16.42
CA HIS A 310 -8.83 2.03 -17.53
C HIS A 310 -7.38 2.50 -17.31
N ASP A 311 -6.66 1.99 -16.31
CA ASP A 311 -5.26 2.34 -16.10
C ASP A 311 -4.44 2.07 -17.39
N PRO A 312 -3.86 3.11 -18.03
CA PRO A 312 -3.12 2.95 -19.27
C PRO A 312 -1.66 2.53 -19.05
N PHE A 313 -1.19 2.46 -17.80
CA PHE A 313 0.21 2.23 -17.43
C PHE A 313 0.41 0.87 -16.77
N ALA A 314 -0.36 0.57 -15.73
CA ALA A 314 -0.42 -0.74 -15.11
C ALA A 314 -1.63 -1.51 -15.66
N PRO A 315 -1.47 -2.75 -16.14
CA PRO A 315 -2.57 -3.45 -16.75
C PRO A 315 -3.56 -3.94 -15.67
N TYR A 316 -4.87 -3.73 -15.90
CA TYR A 316 -5.92 -4.23 -15.02
C TYR A 316 -6.13 -5.74 -15.15
N THR A 317 -6.07 -6.25 -16.38
CA THR A 317 -5.94 -7.69 -16.70
C THR A 317 -4.46 -8.02 -16.96
N THR A 318 -4.12 -9.23 -17.40
CA THR A 318 -2.77 -9.51 -17.91
C THR A 318 -2.54 -8.68 -19.17
N GLY A 319 -1.39 -8.00 -19.22
CA GLY A 319 -1.08 -7.10 -20.31
C GLY A 319 0.28 -6.43 -20.14
N ILE A 320 0.57 -5.50 -21.04
CA ILE A 320 1.89 -4.86 -21.09
C ILE A 320 1.92 -3.64 -20.18
N VAL A 321 2.89 -3.62 -19.27
CA VAL A 321 3.27 -2.44 -18.50
C VAL A 321 3.83 -1.39 -19.44
N VAL A 322 3.24 -0.20 -19.39
CA VAL A 322 3.66 0.98 -20.16
C VAL A 322 4.22 2.02 -19.22
N VAL A 323 5.38 2.56 -19.56
CA VAL A 323 6.09 3.49 -18.69
C VAL A 323 5.52 4.90 -18.85
N PRO A 324 5.09 5.56 -17.76
CA PRO A 324 4.53 6.91 -17.84
C PRO A 324 5.47 7.97 -18.44
N THR A 325 6.79 7.83 -18.25
CA THR A 325 7.78 8.81 -18.72
C THR A 325 7.98 8.82 -20.23
N THR A 326 7.87 7.67 -20.90
CA THR A 326 8.16 7.53 -22.34
C THR A 326 6.98 7.01 -23.15
N ASN A 327 5.93 6.54 -22.49
CA ASN A 327 4.79 5.84 -23.08
C ASN A 327 5.22 4.63 -23.93
N GLU A 328 6.31 3.98 -23.51
CA GLU A 328 6.84 2.80 -24.19
C GLU A 328 6.47 1.51 -23.43
N PRO A 329 6.17 0.42 -24.15
CA PRO A 329 5.96 -0.89 -23.55
C PRO A 329 7.28 -1.41 -22.95
N VAL A 330 7.19 -2.08 -21.81
CA VAL A 330 8.35 -2.69 -21.16
C VAL A 330 8.19 -4.20 -21.02
N ILE A 331 7.24 -4.65 -20.20
CA ILE A 331 7.10 -6.06 -19.83
C ILE A 331 5.63 -6.45 -19.68
N GLU A 332 5.29 -7.70 -19.96
CA GLU A 332 3.98 -8.25 -19.61
C GLU A 332 3.89 -8.51 -18.09
N ALA A 333 2.78 -8.14 -17.49
CA ALA A 333 2.49 -8.34 -16.07
C ALA A 333 1.02 -8.79 -15.89
N THR A 334 0.73 -9.46 -14.79
CA THR A 334 -0.61 -9.94 -14.44
C THR A 334 -1.32 -8.89 -13.58
N GLY A 335 -2.36 -8.29 -14.15
CA GLY A 335 -3.17 -7.28 -13.48
C GLY A 335 -4.10 -7.82 -12.39
N ALA A 336 -4.65 -6.91 -11.59
CA ALA A 336 -5.51 -7.23 -10.45
C ALA A 336 -6.70 -8.13 -10.80
N TYR A 337 -7.36 -7.90 -11.93
CA TYR A 337 -8.48 -8.74 -12.33
C TYR A 337 -8.06 -10.20 -12.50
N ASP A 338 -6.97 -10.45 -13.23
CA ASP A 338 -6.56 -11.80 -13.60
C ASP A 338 -6.03 -12.58 -12.39
N PHE A 339 -5.19 -11.98 -11.53
CA PHE A 339 -4.71 -12.73 -10.37
C PHE A 339 -5.80 -12.94 -9.31
N HIS A 340 -6.74 -12.00 -9.14
CA HIS A 340 -7.90 -12.25 -8.26
C HIS A 340 -8.83 -13.32 -8.86
N ALA A 341 -8.97 -13.39 -10.19
CA ALA A 341 -9.68 -14.49 -10.84
C ALA A 341 -9.00 -15.84 -10.60
N ILE A 342 -7.67 -15.89 -10.59
CA ILE A 342 -6.91 -17.10 -10.23
C ILE A 342 -7.19 -17.48 -8.78
N ILE A 343 -7.04 -16.56 -7.81
CA ILE A 343 -7.29 -16.82 -6.38
C ILE A 343 -8.72 -17.36 -6.17
N ASN A 344 -9.72 -16.68 -6.72
CA ASN A 344 -11.13 -17.03 -6.52
C ASN A 344 -11.56 -18.31 -7.28
N ALA A 345 -10.75 -18.79 -8.23
CA ALA A 345 -10.97 -20.07 -8.91
C ALA A 345 -10.33 -21.27 -8.19
N GLN A 346 -9.45 -21.04 -7.21
CA GLN A 346 -8.83 -22.10 -6.41
C GLN A 346 -9.84 -22.73 -5.44
N GLU A 347 -9.60 -24.00 -5.07
CA GLU A 347 -10.41 -24.67 -4.04
C GLU A 347 -10.22 -23.99 -2.68
N ALA A 348 -11.31 -23.83 -1.92
CA ALA A 348 -11.23 -23.28 -0.57
C ALA A 348 -10.53 -24.27 0.41
N PRO A 349 -9.70 -23.78 1.36
CA PRO A 349 -9.35 -22.38 1.55
C PRO A 349 -8.30 -21.90 0.53
N ASN A 350 -8.63 -20.86 -0.23
CA ASN A 350 -7.70 -20.13 -1.09
C ASN A 350 -7.10 -18.94 -0.32
N ASN A 351 -6.21 -18.16 -0.95
CA ASN A 351 -5.50 -17.07 -0.28
C ASN A 351 -6.45 -15.99 0.29
N ASN A 352 -7.65 -15.82 -0.28
CA ASN A 352 -8.66 -14.85 0.15
C ASN A 352 -9.84 -15.48 0.92
N ASP A 353 -9.72 -16.73 1.38
CA ASP A 353 -10.76 -17.42 2.19
C ASP A 353 -11.13 -16.63 3.46
N ILE A 354 -10.18 -15.88 4.03
CA ILE A 354 -10.44 -15.03 5.19
C ILE A 354 -11.45 -13.91 4.89
N PHE A 355 -11.52 -13.39 3.66
CA PHE A 355 -12.52 -12.40 3.26
C PHE A 355 -13.83 -13.07 2.86
N GLN A 356 -13.74 -14.14 2.06
CA GLN A 356 -14.90 -14.92 1.62
C GLN A 356 -15.71 -15.45 2.80
N SER A 357 -15.04 -15.91 3.86
CA SER A 357 -15.68 -16.43 5.08
C SER A 357 -16.33 -15.35 5.96
N LEU A 358 -15.94 -14.09 5.81
CA LEU A 358 -16.56 -12.96 6.50
C LEU A 358 -17.89 -12.53 5.86
N ASP A 359 -18.15 -12.92 4.60
CA ASP A 359 -19.35 -12.56 3.84
C ASP A 359 -19.61 -11.04 3.90
N LEU A 360 -18.59 -10.26 3.49
CA LEU A 360 -18.59 -8.80 3.59
C LEU A 360 -19.77 -8.21 2.79
N ALA A 361 -20.69 -7.58 3.52
CA ALA A 361 -21.94 -7.04 2.97
C ALA A 361 -22.10 -5.53 3.21
N ASP A 362 -21.01 -4.83 3.53
CA ASP A 362 -21.00 -3.37 3.60
C ASP A 362 -21.18 -2.74 2.21
N ASP A 363 -21.55 -1.46 2.17
CA ASP A 363 -21.87 -0.74 0.94
C ASP A 363 -20.72 -0.75 -0.08
N ILE A 364 -19.46 -0.79 0.37
CA ILE A 364 -18.28 -0.81 -0.50
C ILE A 364 -18.11 -2.19 -1.12
N SER A 365 -18.17 -3.25 -0.30
CA SER A 365 -18.06 -4.64 -0.77
C SER A 365 -19.19 -5.00 -1.75
N VAL A 366 -20.43 -4.58 -1.45
CA VAL A 366 -21.58 -4.78 -2.36
C VAL A 366 -21.41 -4.03 -3.68
N ALA A 367 -20.89 -2.80 -3.64
CA ALA A 367 -20.62 -2.03 -4.85
C ALA A 367 -19.51 -2.66 -5.71
N ALA A 368 -18.43 -3.15 -5.09
CA ALA A 368 -17.36 -3.85 -5.77
C ALA A 368 -17.86 -5.14 -6.42
N ASN A 369 -18.65 -5.94 -5.69
CA ASN A 369 -19.23 -7.20 -6.17
C ASN A 369 -20.13 -7.05 -7.42
N ALA A 370 -20.68 -5.86 -7.64
CA ALA A 370 -21.46 -5.56 -8.84
C ALA A 370 -20.62 -5.40 -10.12
N ILE A 371 -19.30 -5.19 -10.00
CA ILE A 371 -18.40 -4.84 -11.11
C ILE A 371 -17.08 -5.62 -11.15
N ASN A 372 -16.86 -6.55 -10.23
CA ASN A 372 -15.66 -7.40 -10.14
C ASN A 372 -15.94 -8.90 -10.40
N ASP A 373 -17.10 -9.24 -10.97
CA ASP A 373 -17.60 -10.62 -11.14
C ASP A 373 -17.81 -11.43 -9.84
N GLY A 374 -18.03 -10.74 -8.72
CA GLY A 374 -18.24 -11.33 -7.39
C GLY A 374 -16.96 -11.85 -6.73
N MET A 375 -15.79 -11.38 -7.17
CA MET A 375 -14.49 -11.80 -6.65
C MET A 375 -14.12 -11.05 -5.36
N ASP A 376 -13.99 -11.78 -4.26
CA ASP A 376 -13.50 -11.20 -3.00
C ASP A 376 -12.04 -10.75 -3.13
N GLY A 377 -11.77 -9.55 -2.63
CA GLY A 377 -10.44 -8.92 -2.66
C GLY A 377 -10.22 -7.95 -3.83
N LEU A 378 -11.04 -7.95 -4.87
CA LEU A 378 -10.92 -7.01 -5.98
C LEU A 378 -11.92 -5.86 -5.87
N TYR A 379 -11.43 -4.62 -5.86
CA TYR A 379 -12.22 -3.40 -5.78
C TYR A 379 -11.95 -2.51 -7.01
N PRO A 380 -12.69 -2.68 -8.12
CA PRO A 380 -12.51 -1.86 -9.30
C PRO A 380 -12.91 -0.41 -8.99
N VAL A 381 -12.02 0.54 -9.29
CA VAL A 381 -12.28 1.97 -9.07
C VAL A 381 -12.60 2.61 -10.41
N LEU A 382 -13.86 2.95 -10.63
CA LEU A 382 -14.31 3.57 -11.87
C LEU A 382 -14.04 5.08 -11.84
N ASN A 383 -13.49 5.60 -12.93
CA ASN A 383 -13.39 7.04 -13.23
C ASN A 383 -14.78 7.69 -13.18
N ASN A 384 -14.88 9.01 -12.98
CA ASN A 384 -16.18 9.68 -13.04
C ASN A 384 -16.83 9.53 -14.43
N TYR A 385 -18.14 9.31 -14.48
CA TYR A 385 -18.90 9.21 -15.73
C TYR A 385 -19.81 10.43 -15.95
N VAL A 386 -19.81 10.95 -17.18
CA VAL A 386 -20.74 11.97 -17.67
C VAL A 386 -21.42 11.42 -18.92
N ASP A 387 -22.75 11.36 -18.90
CA ASP A 387 -23.57 10.83 -20.01
C ASP A 387 -23.19 9.41 -20.49
N GLY A 388 -22.70 8.57 -19.57
CA GLY A 388 -22.32 7.18 -19.85
C GLY A 388 -20.91 7.00 -20.43
N ALA A 389 -20.08 8.05 -20.46
CA ALA A 389 -18.66 7.97 -20.80
C ALA A 389 -17.79 8.48 -19.64
N PRO A 390 -16.58 7.90 -19.43
CA PRO A 390 -15.64 8.40 -18.44
C PRO A 390 -15.16 9.82 -18.79
N SER A 391 -15.21 10.74 -17.83
CA SER A 391 -14.75 12.14 -18.00
C SER A 391 -13.25 12.31 -17.86
N GLU A 392 -12.59 11.34 -17.21
CA GLU A 392 -11.15 11.25 -16.96
C GLU A 392 -10.68 9.85 -17.38
N PRO A 393 -10.78 9.50 -18.68
CA PRO A 393 -10.65 8.13 -19.16
C PRO A 393 -9.25 7.52 -19.02
N PHE A 394 -8.24 8.32 -18.69
CA PHE A 394 -6.86 7.88 -18.52
C PHE A 394 -6.36 8.05 -17.07
N ASP A 395 -7.22 8.47 -16.14
CA ASP A 395 -6.86 8.59 -14.74
C ASP A 395 -6.71 7.19 -14.12
N SER A 396 -5.45 6.80 -13.96
CA SER A 396 -5.03 5.54 -13.34
C SER A 396 -5.08 5.56 -11.82
N SER A 397 -5.26 6.73 -11.19
CA SER A 397 -5.04 6.90 -9.75
C SER A 397 -5.89 8.03 -9.15
N PRO A 398 -7.23 7.94 -9.20
CA PRO A 398 -8.16 8.98 -8.72
C PRO A 398 -8.07 9.25 -7.20
N TRP A 399 -7.40 8.38 -6.45
CA TRP A 399 -7.11 8.57 -5.02
C TRP A 399 -5.89 9.47 -4.77
N GLN A 400 -5.11 9.81 -5.80
CA GLN A 400 -3.92 10.65 -5.67
C GLN A 400 -4.26 12.13 -5.89
N TRP A 401 -3.72 13.00 -5.03
CA TRP A 401 -3.78 14.45 -5.22
C TRP A 401 -2.44 15.11 -4.91
N TRP A 402 -2.22 16.25 -5.54
CA TRP A 402 -0.95 16.98 -5.52
C TRP A 402 -1.20 18.49 -5.72
N ASN A 403 -0.20 19.31 -5.39
CA ASN A 403 -0.33 20.75 -5.49
C ASN A 403 -0.01 21.25 -6.91
N VAL A 404 -1.05 21.64 -7.64
CA VAL A 404 -0.95 22.11 -9.03
C VAL A 404 0.03 23.27 -9.19
N ALA A 405 -0.01 24.26 -8.29
CA ALA A 405 0.85 25.43 -8.39
C ALA A 405 2.33 25.10 -8.16
N ILE A 406 2.64 24.14 -7.28
CA ILE A 406 4.01 23.68 -7.04
C ILE A 406 4.55 22.98 -8.28
N THR A 407 3.80 22.03 -8.85
CA THR A 407 4.24 21.31 -10.06
C THR A 407 4.37 22.25 -11.27
N GLN A 408 3.48 23.22 -11.44
CA GLN A 408 3.61 24.25 -12.49
C GLN A 408 4.88 25.10 -12.34
N ALA A 409 5.30 25.38 -11.10
CA ALA A 409 6.56 26.05 -10.84
C ALA A 409 7.76 25.18 -11.24
N VAL A 410 7.70 23.86 -10.97
CA VAL A 410 8.70 22.87 -11.44
C VAL A 410 8.73 22.80 -12.97
N ASP A 411 7.56 22.77 -13.62
CA ASP A 411 7.44 22.81 -15.08
C ASP A 411 8.10 24.04 -15.68
N THR A 412 7.85 25.21 -15.09
CA THR A 412 8.46 26.47 -15.52
C THR A 412 9.98 26.44 -15.35
N ALA A 413 10.48 25.89 -14.23
CA ALA A 413 11.91 25.86 -13.92
C ALA A 413 12.68 24.86 -14.79
N ASN A 414 12.07 23.73 -15.14
CA ASN A 414 12.73 22.62 -15.82
C ASN A 414 12.29 22.43 -17.28
N SER A 415 11.40 23.29 -17.79
CA SER A 415 10.79 23.17 -19.12
C SER A 415 10.09 21.82 -19.34
N THR A 416 9.39 21.34 -18.31
CA THR A 416 8.57 20.12 -18.36
C THR A 416 7.09 20.47 -18.52
N ASN A 417 6.23 19.45 -18.64
CA ASN A 417 4.78 19.57 -18.79
C ASN A 417 4.00 18.65 -17.84
N ILE A 418 4.59 18.30 -16.69
CA ILE A 418 4.09 17.31 -15.74
C ILE A 418 2.67 17.68 -15.27
N ALA A 419 2.45 18.93 -14.87
CA ALA A 419 1.15 19.36 -14.36
C ALA A 419 0.07 19.27 -15.45
N ALA A 420 0.40 19.67 -16.69
CA ALA A 420 -0.54 19.61 -17.80
C ALA A 420 -0.88 18.17 -18.19
N THR A 421 0.12 17.27 -18.20
CA THR A 421 -0.09 15.84 -18.45
C THR A 421 -0.99 15.23 -17.40
N GLN A 422 -0.70 15.43 -16.11
CA GLN A 422 -1.50 14.85 -15.02
C GLN A 422 -2.94 15.38 -14.96
N LEU A 423 -3.17 16.66 -15.30
CA LEU A 423 -4.52 17.24 -15.38
C LEU A 423 -5.31 16.79 -16.62
N SER A 424 -4.66 16.10 -17.56
CA SER A 424 -5.31 15.60 -18.79
C SER A 424 -5.66 14.12 -18.73
N LEU A 425 -5.22 13.42 -17.69
CA LEU A 425 -5.54 12.01 -17.45
C LEU A 425 -7.02 11.84 -17.12
#